data_AF-A0A091B8C6-F1
#
_entry.id   AF-A0A091B8C6-F1
#
_cell.length_a   1.000
_cell.length_b   1.000
_cell.length_c   1.000
_cell.angle_alpha   90.00
_cell.angle_beta   90.00
_cell.angle_gamma   90.00
#
_symmetry.space_group_name_H-M   'P 1'
#
loop_
_entity.id
_entity.type
_entity.pdbx_description
1 polymer ?
#
loop_
_entity_poly.entity_id
_entity_poly.type
_entity_poly.pdbx_seq_one_letter_code
_entity_poly.pdbx_strand_id
1 'polypeptide(L)'
;MSASDGEGAAMTLELTPGTTCVANGRVIQIDGADSLTHMRVRDVATGAVSSVAIARIEALPKTAAASSFEGIPAAEWKRCCDLAKDLTPLNSRTTVARSELEKLAKRHGISVRQLQRARATFRKDPRASALARSPGGRPLGLNQLDPEVDALIKHVIAKHYLRRERPSKEYVVVRARSLARRLKLKPPSRSAVLTRIAREDGYQADRARLGCKAAKQRWEARTGKLEAERPLDLLEIDHTPADVLVLSDDRLTVIGRPWVTVAIDVATRCVMGMWRSRAA
;
A
#
# COMPACT_ATOMS: atom_id res chain seq x y z
N MET A 1 1.30 -58.21 -17.93
CA MET A 1 2.17 -57.22 -18.60
C MET A 1 1.31 -56.43 -19.56
N SER A 2 0.84 -55.27 -19.13
CA SER A 2 0.18 -54.27 -19.98
C SER A 2 -0.09 -53.05 -19.11
N ALA A 3 0.91 -52.17 -18.99
CA ALA A 3 0.73 -50.84 -18.44
C ALA A 3 0.58 -49.89 -19.64
N SER A 4 -0.64 -49.39 -19.78
CA SER A 4 -1.02 -48.26 -20.59
C SER A 4 -0.50 -46.98 -19.92
N ASP A 5 0.52 -46.36 -20.50
CA ASP A 5 0.93 -45.02 -20.07
C ASP A 5 0.22 -43.97 -20.93
N GLY A 6 -0.66 -43.24 -20.26
CA GLY A 6 -1.37 -42.10 -20.81
C GLY A 6 -0.42 -40.95 -21.11
N GLU A 7 -0.41 -40.52 -22.35
CA GLU A 7 0.36 -39.39 -22.83
C GLU A 7 -0.21 -38.09 -22.23
N GLY A 8 0.59 -37.47 -21.35
CA GLY A 8 0.24 -36.28 -20.59
C GLY A 8 0.04 -35.06 -21.49
N ALA A 9 -0.99 -34.28 -21.16
CA ALA A 9 -1.28 -32.99 -21.76
C ALA A 9 -0.05 -32.07 -21.73
N ALA A 10 0.54 -31.80 -22.89
CA ALA A 10 1.61 -30.83 -23.06
C ALA A 10 1.11 -29.43 -22.65
N MET A 11 1.54 -28.94 -21.49
CA MET A 11 1.35 -27.54 -21.09
C MET A 11 2.21 -26.66 -21.99
N THR A 12 1.59 -25.93 -22.91
CA THR A 12 2.25 -24.89 -23.69
C THR A 12 2.61 -23.72 -22.78
N LEU A 13 3.90 -23.49 -22.58
CA LEU A 13 4.42 -22.42 -21.73
C LEU A 13 4.65 -21.17 -22.58
N GLU A 14 3.87 -20.11 -22.36
CA GLU A 14 4.05 -18.84 -23.07
C GLU A 14 5.22 -18.04 -22.47
N LEU A 15 6.34 -18.05 -23.16
CA LEU A 15 7.59 -17.39 -22.77
C LEU A 15 7.62 -15.92 -23.25
N THR A 16 6.77 -15.09 -22.68
CA THR A 16 6.77 -13.64 -22.97
C THR A 16 7.75 -12.86 -22.06
N PRO A 17 8.35 -11.75 -22.54
CA PRO A 17 9.11 -10.86 -21.68
C PRO A 17 8.28 -10.39 -20.48
N GLY A 18 8.84 -10.52 -19.28
CA GLY A 18 8.18 -10.24 -18.01
C GLY A 18 7.65 -11.47 -17.28
N THR A 19 7.55 -12.64 -17.92
CA THR A 19 7.09 -13.88 -17.27
C THR A 19 8.14 -14.41 -16.29
N THR A 20 7.71 -14.78 -15.08
CA THR A 20 8.56 -15.41 -14.07
C THR A 20 8.45 -16.94 -14.16
N CYS A 21 9.59 -17.60 -14.34
CA CYS A 21 9.72 -19.04 -14.51
C CYS A 21 10.81 -19.59 -13.57
N VAL A 22 11.00 -20.91 -13.56
CA VAL A 22 12.12 -21.55 -12.86
C VAL A 22 13.11 -22.07 -13.89
N ALA A 23 14.40 -21.84 -13.69
CA ALA A 23 15.45 -22.52 -14.45
C ALA A 23 16.61 -22.92 -13.55
N ASN A 24 17.10 -24.15 -13.71
CA ASN A 24 18.16 -24.73 -12.87
C ASN A 24 17.89 -24.57 -11.36
N GLY A 25 16.62 -24.69 -10.94
CA GLY A 25 16.21 -24.55 -9.54
C GLY A 25 16.16 -23.10 -9.01
N ARG A 26 16.31 -22.08 -9.86
CA ARG A 26 16.23 -20.66 -9.47
C ARG A 26 15.07 -19.95 -10.15
N VAL A 27 14.48 -18.99 -9.44
CA VAL A 27 13.39 -18.16 -9.97
C VAL A 27 13.97 -17.08 -10.87
N ILE A 28 13.57 -17.10 -12.12
CA ILE A 28 14.07 -16.22 -13.18
C ILE A 28 12.92 -15.44 -13.82
N GLN A 29 13.18 -14.22 -14.28
CA GLN A 29 12.28 -13.40 -15.07
C GLN A 29 12.81 -13.31 -16.50
N ILE A 30 11.96 -13.53 -17.50
CA ILE A 30 12.36 -13.44 -18.91
C ILE A 30 12.48 -11.96 -19.30
N ASP A 31 13.67 -11.51 -19.67
CA ASP A 31 13.90 -10.13 -20.15
C ASP A 31 13.76 -10.05 -21.69
N GLY A 32 13.91 -11.17 -22.40
CA GLY A 32 13.73 -11.24 -23.86
C GLY A 32 14.32 -12.51 -24.47
N ALA A 33 14.15 -12.70 -25.78
CA ALA A 33 14.85 -13.76 -26.51
C ALA A 33 16.26 -13.30 -26.88
N ASP A 34 17.28 -14.12 -26.57
CA ASP A 34 18.65 -13.91 -27.06
C ASP A 34 18.87 -14.65 -28.39
N SER A 35 18.26 -15.82 -28.57
CA SER A 35 18.27 -16.62 -29.80
C SER A 35 17.04 -17.53 -29.89
N LEU A 36 16.92 -18.31 -30.96
CA LEU A 36 15.85 -19.31 -31.12
C LEU A 36 15.87 -20.42 -30.06
N THR A 37 16.99 -20.63 -29.37
CA THR A 37 17.17 -21.71 -28.38
C THR A 37 17.47 -21.20 -26.98
N HIS A 38 17.82 -19.91 -26.83
CA HIS A 38 18.20 -19.31 -25.55
C HIS A 38 17.42 -18.02 -25.29
N MET A 39 17.00 -17.83 -24.04
CA MET A 39 16.38 -16.60 -23.56
C MET A 39 17.29 -15.85 -22.61
N ARG A 40 17.22 -14.52 -22.68
CA ARG A 40 17.81 -13.63 -21.69
C ARG A 40 16.91 -13.63 -20.47
N VAL A 41 17.45 -14.04 -19.34
CA VAL A 41 16.71 -14.18 -18.10
C VAL A 41 17.45 -13.48 -16.96
N ARG A 42 16.68 -12.89 -16.06
CA ARG A 42 17.17 -12.20 -14.86
C ARG A 42 16.83 -13.04 -13.64
N ASP A 43 17.81 -13.41 -12.84
CA ASP A 43 17.58 -14.05 -11.56
C ASP A 43 16.87 -13.06 -10.61
N VAL A 44 15.71 -13.44 -10.08
CA VAL A 44 14.86 -12.55 -9.27
C VAL A 44 15.49 -12.26 -7.90
N ALA A 45 16.32 -13.16 -7.37
CA ALA A 45 16.95 -13.01 -6.07
C ALA A 45 18.23 -12.15 -6.13
N THR A 46 18.99 -12.28 -7.21
CA THR A 46 20.31 -11.63 -7.34
C THR A 46 20.36 -10.48 -8.34
N GLY A 47 19.35 -10.37 -9.22
CA GLY A 47 19.31 -9.38 -10.30
C GLY A 47 20.30 -9.64 -11.45
N ALA A 48 21.06 -10.74 -11.40
CA ALA A 48 22.04 -11.09 -12.42
C ALA A 48 21.35 -11.53 -13.71
N VAL A 49 21.82 -11.02 -14.85
CA VAL A 49 21.32 -11.37 -16.18
C VAL A 49 22.15 -12.52 -16.72
N SER A 50 21.49 -13.57 -17.20
CA SER A 50 22.11 -14.76 -17.77
C SER A 50 21.32 -15.25 -18.98
N SER A 51 21.97 -16.03 -19.85
CA SER A 51 21.34 -16.66 -21.01
C SER A 51 21.04 -18.13 -20.69
N VAL A 52 19.78 -18.54 -20.81
CA VAL A 52 19.32 -19.89 -20.43
C VAL A 52 18.60 -20.55 -21.60
N ALA A 53 18.90 -21.84 -21.83
CA ALA A 53 18.25 -22.64 -22.86
C ALA A 53 16.75 -22.83 -22.56
N ILE A 54 15.89 -22.64 -23.58
CA ILE A 54 14.43 -22.74 -23.47
C ILE A 54 13.99 -24.08 -22.85
N ALA A 55 14.68 -25.17 -23.18
CA ALA A 55 14.39 -26.51 -22.68
C ALA A 55 14.58 -26.68 -21.15
N ARG A 56 15.28 -25.75 -20.48
CA ARG A 56 15.51 -25.77 -19.03
C ARG A 56 14.62 -24.78 -18.27
N ILE A 57 13.68 -24.13 -18.97
CA ILE A 57 12.72 -23.20 -18.38
C ILE A 57 11.45 -23.97 -18.04
N GLU A 58 11.18 -24.10 -16.75
CA GLU A 58 9.99 -24.73 -16.22
C GLU A 58 9.01 -23.68 -15.72
N ALA A 59 7.71 -24.01 -15.76
CA ALA A 59 6.70 -23.19 -15.11
C ALA A 59 7.03 -23.06 -13.64
N LEU A 60 6.80 -21.87 -13.06
CA LEU A 60 6.66 -21.80 -11.61
C LEU A 60 5.59 -22.83 -11.23
N PRO A 61 5.86 -23.76 -10.30
CA PRO A 61 4.82 -24.64 -9.82
C PRO A 61 3.68 -23.74 -9.35
N LYS A 62 2.49 -23.90 -9.94
CA LYS A 62 1.27 -23.31 -9.41
C LYS A 62 1.06 -23.97 -8.06
N THR A 63 1.70 -23.44 -7.03
CA THR A 63 1.35 -23.75 -5.66
C THR A 63 -0.10 -23.32 -5.54
N ALA A 64 -1.01 -24.29 -5.62
CA ALA A 64 -2.40 -24.12 -5.27
C ALA A 64 -2.38 -23.35 -3.96
N ALA A 65 -2.88 -22.10 -4.01
CA ALA A 65 -2.71 -21.08 -2.98
C ALA A 65 -2.69 -21.73 -1.58
N ALA A 66 -1.50 -21.98 -1.06
CA ALA A 66 -1.35 -22.27 0.35
C ALA A 66 -1.82 -20.98 0.99
N SER A 67 -3.01 -21.01 1.62
CA SER A 67 -3.53 -19.90 2.39
C SER A 67 -2.50 -19.63 3.48
N SER A 68 -1.62 -18.67 3.20
CA SER A 68 -0.48 -18.34 4.04
C SER A 68 -1.04 -17.91 5.39
N PHE A 69 -0.63 -18.66 6.42
CA PHE A 69 -0.98 -18.43 7.82
C PHE A 69 -0.74 -16.98 8.26
N GLU A 70 0.21 -16.29 7.62
CA GLU A 70 0.67 -14.93 7.91
C GLU A 70 -0.37 -13.82 7.74
N GLY A 71 -1.51 -14.08 7.10
CA GLY A 71 -2.56 -13.07 6.88
C GLY A 71 -3.84 -13.24 7.70
N ILE A 72 -3.95 -14.27 8.55
CA ILE A 72 -5.22 -14.60 9.23
C ILE A 72 -5.30 -13.86 10.58
N PRO A 73 -6.32 -13.02 10.82
CA PRO A 73 -6.50 -12.38 12.12
C PRO A 73 -6.65 -13.42 13.25
N ALA A 74 -6.09 -13.15 14.43
CA ALA A 74 -6.07 -14.10 15.56
C ALA A 74 -7.46 -14.65 15.94
N ALA A 75 -8.51 -13.83 15.84
CA ALA A 75 -9.89 -14.25 16.09
C ALA A 75 -10.39 -15.28 15.05
N GLU A 76 -10.06 -15.09 13.78
CA GLU A 76 -10.43 -16.02 12.70
C GLU A 76 -9.61 -17.31 12.80
N TRP A 77 -8.33 -17.22 13.18
CA TRP A 77 -7.49 -18.38 13.46
C TRP A 77 -8.07 -19.24 14.59
N LYS A 78 -8.49 -18.63 15.70
CA LYS A 78 -9.13 -19.33 16.82
C LYS A 78 -10.39 -20.06 16.36
N ARG A 79 -11.27 -19.39 15.60
CA ARG A 79 -12.48 -19.99 15.01
C ARG A 79 -12.15 -21.23 14.17
N CYS A 80 -11.11 -21.15 13.36
CA CYS A 80 -10.69 -22.25 12.49
C CYS A 80 -10.13 -23.44 13.27
N CYS A 81 -9.31 -23.19 14.29
CA CYS A 81 -8.78 -24.23 15.18
C CYS A 81 -9.90 -24.94 15.93
N ASP A 82 -10.86 -24.21 16.49
CA ASP A 82 -11.99 -24.78 17.23
C ASP A 82 -12.89 -25.62 16.31
N LEU A 83 -13.14 -25.14 15.08
CA LEU A 83 -13.89 -25.89 14.09
C LEU A 83 -13.14 -27.15 13.60
N ALA A 84 -11.81 -27.07 13.42
CA ALA A 84 -10.99 -28.20 13.02
C ALA A 84 -10.98 -29.31 14.08
N LYS A 85 -10.89 -28.95 15.37
CA LYS A 85 -10.97 -29.91 16.49
C LYS A 85 -12.27 -30.70 16.46
N ASP A 86 -13.40 -30.02 16.28
CA ASP A 86 -14.72 -30.67 16.23
C ASP A 86 -14.95 -31.45 14.93
N LEU A 87 -14.35 -31.06 13.80
CA LEU A 87 -14.47 -31.76 12.52
C LEU A 87 -13.56 -33.00 12.41
N THR A 88 -12.45 -33.04 13.14
CA THR A 88 -11.49 -34.18 13.14
C THR A 88 -12.16 -35.53 13.41
N PRO A 89 -12.95 -35.73 14.50
CA PRO A 89 -13.62 -37.01 14.75
C PRO A 89 -14.72 -37.36 13.74
N LEU A 90 -15.25 -36.36 13.02
CA LEU A 90 -16.29 -36.54 12.01
C LEU A 90 -15.72 -36.85 10.62
N ASN A 91 -14.41 -36.69 10.40
CA ASN A 91 -13.78 -36.93 9.11
C ASN A 91 -13.55 -38.41 8.81
N SER A 92 -13.39 -39.24 9.85
CA SER A 92 -13.23 -40.70 9.73
C SER A 92 -14.53 -41.42 9.33
N ARG A 93 -15.69 -40.78 9.49
CA ARG A 93 -17.01 -41.36 9.21
C ARG A 93 -17.52 -40.98 7.82
N THR A 94 -17.95 -41.94 7.02
CA THR A 94 -18.54 -41.69 5.69
C THR A 94 -19.88 -40.97 5.81
N THR A 95 -20.73 -41.38 6.75
CA THR A 95 -22.05 -40.80 7.03
C THR A 95 -22.11 -40.22 8.45
N VAL A 96 -22.77 -39.07 8.60
CA VAL A 96 -22.97 -38.39 9.89
C VAL A 96 -24.44 -38.03 10.00
N ALA A 97 -25.05 -38.32 11.15
CA ALA A 97 -26.47 -38.06 11.38
C ALA A 97 -26.77 -36.54 11.32
N ARG A 98 -27.91 -36.19 10.74
CA ARG A 98 -28.32 -34.78 10.60
C ARG A 98 -28.42 -34.06 11.94
N SER A 99 -28.93 -34.73 12.96
CA SER A 99 -29.06 -34.19 14.33
C SER A 99 -27.72 -33.84 14.98
N GLU A 100 -26.66 -34.58 14.67
CA GLU A 100 -25.29 -34.31 15.15
C GLU A 100 -24.72 -33.06 14.45
N LEU A 101 -24.93 -32.94 13.13
CA LEU A 101 -24.55 -31.75 12.37
C LEU A 101 -25.30 -30.50 12.82
N GLU A 102 -26.59 -30.62 13.17
CA GLU A 102 -27.40 -29.51 13.67
C GLU A 102 -26.90 -29.01 15.04
N LYS A 103 -26.57 -29.91 15.97
CA LYS A 103 -25.97 -29.57 17.26
C LYS A 103 -24.63 -28.84 17.08
N LEU A 104 -23.76 -29.36 16.21
CA LEU A 104 -22.46 -28.76 15.95
C LEU A 104 -22.58 -27.39 15.24
N ALA A 105 -23.48 -27.27 14.27
CA ALA A 105 -23.75 -26.03 13.58
C ALA A 105 -24.24 -24.93 14.54
N LYS A 106 -25.12 -25.29 15.48
CA LYS A 106 -25.62 -24.38 16.53
C LYS A 106 -24.51 -23.92 17.48
N ARG A 107 -23.58 -24.82 17.87
CA ARG A 107 -22.42 -24.47 18.72
C ARG A 107 -21.50 -23.42 18.08
N HIS A 108 -21.28 -23.53 16.77
CA HIS A 108 -20.41 -22.62 16.01
C HIS A 108 -21.15 -21.41 15.41
N GLY A 109 -22.46 -21.27 15.65
CA GLY A 109 -23.27 -20.17 15.13
C GLY A 109 -23.34 -20.10 13.60
N ILE A 110 -23.24 -21.25 12.91
CA ILE A 110 -23.27 -21.35 11.45
C ILE A 110 -24.43 -22.24 10.99
N SER A 111 -24.83 -22.12 9.72
CA SER A 111 -25.84 -23.02 9.14
C SER A 111 -25.28 -24.42 8.91
N VAL A 112 -26.14 -25.44 8.93
CA VAL A 112 -25.76 -26.84 8.60
C VAL A 112 -25.08 -26.92 7.23
N ARG A 113 -25.54 -26.11 6.25
CA ARG A 113 -24.94 -26.05 4.92
C ARG A 113 -23.51 -25.50 4.93
N GLN A 114 -23.23 -24.47 5.74
CA GLN A 114 -21.88 -23.93 5.91
C GLN A 114 -20.97 -24.95 6.61
N LEU A 115 -21.47 -25.65 7.63
CA LEU A 115 -20.73 -26.71 8.31
C LEU A 115 -20.38 -27.86 7.36
N GLN A 116 -21.32 -28.30 6.53
CA GLN A 116 -21.07 -29.34 5.52
C GLN A 116 -20.04 -28.90 4.48
N ARG A 117 -20.08 -27.63 4.01
CA ARG A 117 -19.04 -27.08 3.14
C ARG A 117 -17.67 -27.07 3.82
N ALA A 118 -17.60 -26.60 5.07
CA ALA A 118 -16.37 -26.60 5.86
C ALA A 118 -15.80 -28.01 6.03
N ARG A 119 -16.65 -29.00 6.35
CA ARG A 119 -16.25 -30.42 6.43
C ARG A 119 -15.72 -30.94 5.10
N ALA A 120 -16.38 -30.62 3.98
CA ALA A 120 -15.90 -31.02 2.65
C ALA A 120 -14.53 -30.40 2.31
N THR A 121 -14.29 -29.14 2.67
CA THR A 121 -12.97 -28.49 2.53
C THR A 121 -11.93 -29.17 3.40
N PHE A 122 -12.26 -29.43 4.67
CA PHE A 122 -11.34 -30.07 5.64
C PHE A 122 -11.01 -31.53 5.29
N ARG A 123 -11.89 -32.24 4.57
CA ARG A 123 -11.58 -33.58 4.01
C ARG A 123 -10.54 -33.52 2.90
N LYS A 124 -10.47 -32.43 2.13
CA LYS A 124 -9.50 -32.24 1.05
C LYS A 124 -8.15 -31.76 1.58
N ASP A 125 -8.18 -30.84 2.56
CA ASP A 125 -6.99 -30.30 3.22
C ASP A 125 -7.21 -30.30 4.74
N PRO A 126 -6.58 -31.22 5.50
CA PRO A 126 -6.78 -31.38 6.95
C PRO A 126 -6.00 -30.32 7.77
N ARG A 127 -5.94 -29.08 7.28
CA ARG A 127 -5.31 -27.94 7.96
C ARG A 127 -6.36 -26.98 8.47
N ALA A 128 -6.13 -26.41 9.67
CA ALA A 128 -7.01 -25.37 10.21
C ALA A 128 -7.06 -24.12 9.30
N SER A 129 -5.96 -23.77 8.63
CA SER A 129 -5.91 -22.64 7.69
C SER A 129 -6.83 -22.80 6.46
N ALA A 130 -7.19 -24.03 6.08
CA ALA A 130 -8.13 -24.29 4.99
C ALA A 130 -9.59 -23.92 5.33
N LEU A 131 -9.90 -23.80 6.63
CA LEU A 131 -11.23 -23.41 7.13
C LEU A 131 -11.39 -21.88 7.25
N ALA A 132 -10.31 -21.12 7.00
CA ALA A 132 -10.33 -19.68 7.04
C ALA A 132 -11.24 -19.12 5.95
N ARG A 133 -12.08 -18.17 6.32
CA ARG A 133 -12.92 -17.46 5.34
C ARG A 133 -12.01 -16.59 4.48
N SER A 134 -12.05 -16.80 3.17
CA SER A 134 -11.49 -15.81 2.26
C SER A 134 -12.31 -14.52 2.37
N PRO A 135 -11.66 -13.35 2.49
CA PRO A 135 -12.36 -12.07 2.40
C PRO A 135 -13.19 -12.04 1.12
N GLY A 136 -14.49 -11.80 1.26
CA GLY A 136 -15.34 -11.55 0.10
C GLY A 136 -15.06 -10.16 -0.49
N GLY A 137 -15.34 -10.01 -1.78
CA GLY A 137 -15.21 -8.73 -2.48
C GLY A 137 -13.98 -8.64 -3.36
N ARG A 138 -13.75 -7.43 -3.86
CA ARG A 138 -12.67 -7.15 -4.80
C ARG A 138 -11.32 -7.19 -4.06
N PRO A 139 -10.30 -7.86 -4.59
CA PRO A 139 -9.00 -7.90 -3.93
C PRO A 139 -8.45 -6.49 -3.77
N LEU A 140 -7.84 -6.24 -2.61
CA LEU A 140 -7.23 -4.96 -2.28
C LEU A 140 -6.12 -4.68 -3.32
N GLY A 141 -6.11 -3.48 -3.88
CA GLY A 141 -5.13 -3.09 -4.89
C GLY A 141 -5.49 -3.46 -6.33
N LEU A 142 -6.61 -4.13 -6.60
CA LEU A 142 -7.02 -4.44 -7.98
C LEU A 142 -7.30 -3.15 -8.77
N ASN A 143 -6.51 -2.89 -9.80
CA ASN A 143 -6.72 -1.79 -10.73
C ASN A 143 -7.60 -2.27 -11.91
N GLN A 144 -8.72 -1.58 -12.18
CA GLN A 144 -9.57 -1.85 -13.35
C GLN A 144 -9.38 -0.83 -14.46
N LEU A 145 -8.53 0.17 -14.23
CA LEU A 145 -8.21 1.08 -15.30
C LEU A 145 -7.36 0.35 -16.33
N ASP A 146 -7.61 0.67 -17.59
CA ASP A 146 -6.71 0.30 -18.67
C ASP A 146 -5.26 0.70 -18.30
N PRO A 147 -4.28 -0.21 -18.44
CA PRO A 147 -2.88 0.07 -18.10
C PRO A 147 -2.32 1.32 -18.79
N GLU A 148 -2.71 1.60 -20.03
CA GLU A 148 -2.25 2.77 -20.77
C GLU A 148 -2.81 4.07 -20.16
N VAL A 149 -4.08 4.04 -19.76
CA VAL A 149 -4.71 5.19 -19.07
C VAL A 149 -4.13 5.36 -17.67
N ASP A 150 -3.77 4.28 -16.97
CA ASP A 150 -3.10 4.34 -15.68
C ASP A 150 -1.72 5.01 -15.78
N ALA A 151 -0.92 4.58 -16.76
CA ALA A 151 0.38 5.14 -17.05
C ALA A 151 0.27 6.63 -17.44
N LEU A 152 -0.73 6.98 -18.25
CA LEU A 152 -1.02 8.36 -18.60
C LEU A 152 -1.29 9.23 -17.38
N ILE A 153 -2.14 8.76 -16.45
CA ILE A 153 -2.46 9.53 -15.24
C ILE A 153 -1.20 9.72 -14.39
N LYS A 154 -0.41 8.65 -14.18
CA LYS A 154 0.87 8.73 -13.45
C LYS A 154 1.81 9.74 -14.08
N HIS A 155 1.95 9.73 -15.40
CA HIS A 155 2.76 10.71 -16.13
C HIS A 155 2.28 12.14 -15.88
N VAL A 156 0.96 12.39 -15.99
CA VAL A 156 0.38 13.72 -15.79
C VAL A 156 0.55 14.20 -14.35
N ILE A 157 0.42 13.31 -13.36
CA ILE A 157 0.66 13.63 -11.95
C ILE A 157 2.13 14.02 -11.73
N ALA A 158 3.08 13.20 -12.19
CA ALA A 158 4.50 13.50 -12.05
C ALA A 158 4.89 14.81 -12.74
N LYS A 159 4.35 15.06 -13.95
CA LYS A 159 4.70 16.23 -14.74
C LYS A 159 4.07 17.52 -14.22
N HIS A 160 2.79 17.47 -13.84
CA HIS A 160 2.00 18.68 -13.55
C HIS A 160 1.61 18.82 -12.07
N TYR A 161 1.37 17.74 -11.33
CA TYR A 161 0.94 17.86 -9.92
C TYR A 161 2.12 18.00 -8.95
N LEU A 162 3.17 17.21 -9.16
CA LEU A 162 4.37 17.18 -8.30
C LEU A 162 5.34 18.33 -8.64
N ARG A 163 4.85 19.57 -8.55
CA ARG A 163 5.57 20.80 -8.88
C ARG A 163 5.37 21.89 -7.82
N ARG A 164 6.32 22.83 -7.75
CA ARG A 164 6.33 23.94 -6.79
C ARG A 164 5.22 24.96 -7.01
N GLU A 165 4.75 25.10 -8.25
CA GLU A 165 3.63 25.97 -8.64
C GLU A 165 2.30 25.55 -7.99
N ARG A 166 2.19 24.28 -7.55
CA ARG A 166 1.01 23.71 -6.88
C ARG A 166 -0.31 23.93 -7.64
N PRO A 167 -0.40 23.52 -8.91
CA PRO A 167 -1.68 23.60 -9.61
C PRO A 167 -2.77 22.79 -8.90
N SER A 168 -4.02 23.20 -9.12
CA SER A 168 -5.18 22.56 -8.49
C SER A 168 -5.34 21.11 -8.97
N LYS A 169 -5.96 20.27 -8.13
CA LYS A 169 -6.26 18.88 -8.53
C LYS A 169 -7.17 18.85 -9.78
N GLU A 170 -8.06 19.82 -9.92
CA GLU A 170 -8.96 19.93 -11.08
C GLU A 170 -8.19 20.24 -12.37
N TYR A 171 -7.16 21.09 -12.30
CA TYR A 171 -6.26 21.31 -13.44
C TYR A 171 -5.65 19.98 -13.92
N VAL A 172 -5.15 19.15 -13.00
CA VAL A 172 -4.56 17.84 -13.34
C VAL A 172 -5.58 16.91 -14.00
N VAL A 173 -6.84 16.92 -13.55
CA VAL A 173 -7.94 16.15 -14.16
C VAL A 173 -8.21 16.60 -15.60
N VAL A 174 -8.31 17.91 -15.83
CA VAL A 174 -8.53 18.48 -17.17
C VAL A 174 -7.37 18.13 -18.10
N ARG A 175 -6.12 18.23 -17.60
CA ARG A 175 -4.92 17.87 -18.37
C ARG A 175 -4.89 16.38 -18.73
N ALA A 176 -5.21 15.50 -17.78
CA ALA A 176 -5.27 14.05 -18.03
C ALA A 176 -6.31 13.70 -19.10
N ARG A 177 -7.52 14.29 -19.02
CA ARG A 177 -8.58 14.10 -20.02
C ARG A 177 -8.22 14.67 -21.39
N SER A 178 -7.53 15.80 -21.44
CA SER A 178 -7.06 16.41 -22.68
C SER A 178 -6.02 15.50 -23.37
N LEU A 179 -5.04 15.01 -22.61
CA LEU A 179 -3.99 14.15 -23.15
C LEU A 179 -4.54 12.77 -23.57
N ALA A 180 -5.49 12.20 -22.81
CA ALA A 180 -6.17 10.95 -23.19
C ALA A 180 -6.86 11.07 -24.55
N ARG A 181 -7.59 12.19 -24.78
CA ARG A 181 -8.25 12.45 -26.07
C ARG A 181 -7.25 12.56 -27.22
N ARG A 182 -6.10 13.22 -27.02
CA ARG A 182 -5.04 13.33 -28.04
C ARG A 182 -4.45 11.97 -28.39
N LEU A 183 -4.32 11.08 -27.42
CA LEU A 183 -3.81 9.72 -27.59
C LEU A 183 -4.88 8.72 -28.01
N LYS A 184 -6.12 9.16 -28.30
CA LYS A 184 -7.27 8.31 -28.63
C LYS A 184 -7.61 7.28 -27.55
N LEU A 185 -7.22 7.53 -26.30
CA LEU A 185 -7.55 6.71 -25.14
C LEU A 185 -8.87 7.14 -24.52
N LYS A 186 -9.55 6.21 -23.84
CA LYS A 186 -10.76 6.52 -23.08
C LYS A 186 -10.44 7.54 -21.98
N PRO A 187 -11.12 8.70 -21.94
CA PRO A 187 -10.84 9.71 -20.93
C PRO A 187 -11.07 9.18 -19.51
N PRO A 188 -10.12 9.38 -18.58
CA PRO A 188 -10.29 8.91 -17.22
C PRO A 188 -11.39 9.69 -16.48
N SER A 189 -12.07 8.98 -15.57
CA SER A 189 -13.01 9.63 -14.66
C SER A 189 -12.27 10.52 -13.67
N ARG A 190 -12.94 11.56 -13.17
CA ARG A 190 -12.38 12.46 -12.16
C ARG A 190 -11.92 11.69 -10.92
N SER A 191 -12.76 10.75 -10.46
CA SER A 191 -12.44 9.89 -9.31
C SER A 191 -11.16 9.07 -9.55
N ALA A 192 -10.99 8.48 -10.74
CA ALA A 192 -9.79 7.70 -11.05
C ALA A 192 -8.49 8.50 -10.94
N VAL A 193 -8.50 9.78 -11.34
CA VAL A 193 -7.35 10.69 -11.21
C VAL A 193 -7.13 11.07 -9.75
N LEU A 194 -8.19 11.46 -9.03
CA LEU A 194 -8.07 11.89 -7.63
C LEU A 194 -7.61 10.77 -6.70
N THR A 195 -8.09 9.54 -6.90
CA THR A 195 -7.62 8.37 -6.14
C THR A 195 -6.13 8.13 -6.36
N ARG A 196 -5.60 8.38 -7.57
CA ARG A 196 -4.16 8.25 -7.85
C ARG A 196 -3.35 9.38 -7.25
N ILE A 197 -3.87 10.60 -7.31
CA ILE A 197 -3.25 11.75 -6.61
C ILE A 197 -3.14 11.46 -5.12
N ALA A 198 -4.19 10.93 -4.49
CA ALA A 198 -4.19 10.60 -3.06
C ALA A 198 -3.17 9.51 -2.69
N ARG A 199 -2.82 8.61 -3.63
CA ARG A 199 -1.78 7.59 -3.40
C ARG A 199 -0.36 8.17 -3.40
N GLU A 200 -0.18 9.35 -3.98
CA GLU A 200 1.10 10.07 -3.95
C GLU A 200 1.24 10.91 -2.67
N ASP A 201 0.21 11.03 -1.84
CA ASP A 201 0.31 11.79 -0.59
C ASP A 201 1.39 11.18 0.31
N GLY A 202 2.39 12.00 0.64
CA GLY A 202 3.57 11.55 1.39
C GLY A 202 4.68 12.59 1.36
N TYR A 203 5.77 12.26 2.07
CA TYR A 203 6.93 13.15 2.21
C TYR A 203 7.46 13.66 0.87
N GLN A 204 7.60 12.79 -0.14
CA GLN A 204 8.16 13.19 -1.44
C GLN A 204 7.23 14.14 -2.20
N ALA A 205 5.92 13.92 -2.16
CA ALA A 205 4.97 14.83 -2.79
C ALA A 205 4.94 16.20 -2.11
N ASP A 206 4.93 16.23 -0.78
CA ASP A 206 5.01 17.49 -0.04
C ASP A 206 6.38 18.16 -0.21
N ARG A 207 7.46 17.40 -0.36
CA ARG A 207 8.79 17.97 -0.66
C ARG A 207 8.79 18.63 -2.03
N ALA A 208 8.20 17.99 -3.05
CA ALA A 208 8.09 18.55 -4.39
C ALA A 208 7.17 19.79 -4.45
N ARG A 209 6.09 19.79 -3.67
CA ARG A 209 5.04 20.83 -3.73
C ARG A 209 5.26 21.95 -2.72
N LEU A 210 5.53 21.61 -1.46
CA LEU A 210 5.66 22.52 -0.31
C LEU A 210 7.12 22.81 0.07
N GLY A 211 8.07 22.03 -0.43
CA GLY A 211 9.50 22.21 -0.18
C GLY A 211 9.99 21.38 1.01
N CYS A 212 11.31 21.26 1.14
CA CYS A 212 11.96 20.39 2.13
C CYS A 212 11.52 20.72 3.57
N LYS A 213 11.54 22.00 3.96
CA LYS A 213 11.18 22.44 5.32
C LYS A 213 9.75 22.05 5.72
N ALA A 214 8.78 22.33 4.84
CA ALA A 214 7.38 22.03 5.11
C ALA A 214 7.10 20.52 5.11
N ALA A 215 7.74 19.77 4.20
CA ALA A 215 7.63 18.32 4.18
C ALA A 215 8.19 17.68 5.45
N LYS A 216 9.38 18.11 5.89
CA LYS A 216 9.97 17.68 7.16
C LYS A 216 9.06 18.00 8.33
N GLN A 217 8.57 19.22 8.43
CA GLN A 217 7.69 19.61 9.53
C GLN A 217 6.44 18.73 9.66
N ARG A 218 5.89 18.25 8.55
CA ARG A 218 4.68 17.41 8.54
C ARG A 218 4.96 15.91 8.74
N TRP A 219 6.02 15.39 8.13
CA TRP A 219 6.24 13.94 8.01
C TRP A 219 7.42 13.42 8.84
N GLU A 220 8.36 14.29 9.22
CA GLU A 220 9.48 13.90 10.08
C GLU A 220 8.97 13.73 11.51
N ALA A 221 9.19 12.55 12.08
CA ALA A 221 8.86 12.28 13.46
C ALA A 221 9.72 13.20 14.34
N ARG A 222 9.09 14.11 15.08
CA ARG A 222 9.76 14.92 16.08
C ARG A 222 9.81 14.13 17.37
N THR A 223 10.96 13.52 17.63
CA THR A 223 11.25 12.91 18.93
C THR A 223 11.49 14.02 19.95
N GLY A 224 10.70 14.00 21.02
CA GLY A 224 10.77 14.98 22.11
C GLY A 224 9.60 15.96 22.08
N LYS A 225 8.96 16.12 23.24
CA LYS A 225 8.18 17.31 23.58
C LYS A 225 9.04 18.18 24.49
N LEU A 226 9.02 19.50 24.28
CA LEU A 226 9.49 20.44 25.29
C LEU A 226 8.45 20.45 26.40
N GLU A 227 8.69 19.66 27.44
CA GLU A 227 7.87 19.60 28.64
C GLU A 227 8.65 20.25 29.79
N ALA A 228 7.95 21.05 30.57
CA ALA A 228 8.46 21.69 31.79
C ALA A 228 7.48 21.34 32.90
N GLU A 229 7.97 20.78 34.00
CA GLU A 229 7.13 20.27 35.09
C GLU A 229 6.71 21.37 36.08
N ARG A 230 7.54 22.41 36.24
CA ARG A 230 7.30 23.52 37.16
C ARG A 230 7.45 24.87 36.47
N PRO A 231 6.80 25.92 36.99
CA PRO A 231 7.00 27.28 36.51
C PRO A 231 8.49 27.66 36.56
N LEU A 232 8.98 28.34 35.52
CA LEU A 232 10.35 28.80 35.34
C LEU A 232 11.40 27.70 35.15
N ASP A 233 11.01 26.43 35.00
CA ASP A 233 11.95 25.37 34.64
C ASP A 233 12.51 25.58 33.22
N LEU A 234 11.72 26.17 32.32
CA LEU A 234 12.08 26.40 30.92
C LEU A 234 11.35 27.61 30.34
N LEU A 235 12.11 28.54 29.77
CA LEU A 235 11.59 29.70 29.02
C LEU A 235 11.90 29.56 27.53
N GLU A 236 10.88 29.73 26.70
CA GLU A 236 11.02 29.91 25.26
C GLU A 236 11.09 31.40 24.94
N ILE A 237 12.14 31.83 24.24
CA ILE A 237 12.31 33.20 23.78
C ILE A 237 12.19 33.21 22.26
N ASP A 238 11.17 33.89 21.75
CA ASP A 238 10.99 34.10 20.32
C ASP A 238 11.18 35.59 19.96
N HIS A 239 11.77 35.85 18.79
CA HIS A 239 12.03 37.19 18.27
C HIS A 239 11.45 37.29 16.85
N THR A 240 10.39 38.07 16.70
CA THR A 240 9.61 38.12 15.46
C THR A 240 9.26 39.55 15.07
N PRO A 241 9.27 39.92 13.77
CA PRO A 241 8.79 41.23 13.33
C PRO A 241 7.28 41.33 13.53
N ALA A 242 6.82 42.30 14.31
CA ALA A 242 5.40 42.52 14.55
C ALA A 242 4.68 42.94 13.26
N ASP A 243 3.43 42.50 13.08
CA ASP A 243 2.63 42.81 11.89
C ASP A 243 1.93 44.18 12.00
N VAL A 244 2.72 45.19 12.38
CA VAL A 244 2.30 46.59 12.54
C VAL A 244 3.37 47.51 11.98
N LEU A 245 2.96 48.63 11.38
CA LEU A 245 3.86 49.71 10.96
C LEU A 245 3.90 50.78 12.03
N VAL A 246 5.09 51.15 12.46
CA VAL A 246 5.31 52.23 13.41
C VAL A 246 5.58 53.52 12.63
N LEU A 247 4.86 54.57 13.00
CA LEU A 247 5.08 55.92 12.50
C LEU A 247 5.94 56.71 13.49
N SER A 248 6.66 57.72 12.99
CA SER A 248 7.25 58.76 13.81
C SER A 248 6.18 59.62 14.48
N ASP A 249 6.58 60.39 15.48
CA ASP A 249 5.68 61.27 16.24
C ASP A 249 4.98 62.31 15.35
N ASP A 250 5.63 62.75 14.27
CA ASP A 250 5.04 63.64 13.26
C ASP A 250 3.92 62.98 12.42
N ARG A 251 3.79 61.64 12.48
CA ARG A 251 2.88 60.80 11.69
C ARG A 251 3.06 60.89 10.18
N LEU A 252 4.13 61.50 9.71
CA LEU A 252 4.43 61.69 8.29
C LEU A 252 5.50 60.72 7.81
N THR A 253 6.32 60.16 8.71
CA THR A 253 7.37 59.20 8.37
C THR A 253 7.06 57.80 8.89
N VAL A 254 7.11 56.81 8.00
CA VAL A 254 7.02 55.39 8.38
C VAL A 254 8.40 54.92 8.82
N ILE A 255 8.54 54.53 10.09
CA ILE A 255 9.79 53.98 10.63
C ILE A 255 9.96 52.52 10.24
N GLY A 256 8.86 51.77 10.10
CA GLY A 256 8.86 50.38 9.67
C GLY A 256 8.27 49.41 10.68
N ARG A 257 8.60 48.13 10.58
CA ARG A 257 8.09 47.07 11.47
C ARG A 257 9.04 46.88 12.65
N PRO A 258 8.57 47.00 13.91
CA PRO A 258 9.40 46.71 15.06
C PRO A 258 9.55 45.20 15.23
N TRP A 259 10.66 44.79 15.82
CA TRP A 259 10.77 43.42 16.30
C TRP A 259 10.29 43.32 17.74
N VAL A 260 9.55 42.27 18.04
CA VAL A 260 9.07 41.94 19.37
C VAL A 260 9.75 40.65 19.81
N THR A 261 10.41 40.72 20.96
CA THR A 261 10.92 39.56 21.68
C THR A 261 9.98 39.25 22.83
N VAL A 262 9.57 38.00 22.98
CA VAL A 262 8.74 37.56 24.11
C VAL A 262 9.40 36.36 24.78
N ALA A 263 9.48 36.37 26.11
CA ALA A 263 9.86 35.22 26.91
C ALA A 263 8.59 34.57 27.47
N ILE A 264 8.34 33.31 27.13
CA ILE A 264 7.15 32.55 27.52
C ILE A 264 7.58 31.35 28.36
N ASP A 265 6.96 31.20 29.52
CA ASP A 265 7.15 30.02 30.35
C ASP A 265 6.43 28.79 29.76
N VAL A 266 7.17 27.68 29.60
CA VAL A 266 6.65 26.49 28.91
C VAL A 266 5.59 25.76 29.75
N ALA A 267 5.74 25.73 31.07
CA ALA A 267 4.85 25.02 31.99
C ALA A 267 3.49 25.72 32.14
N THR A 268 3.50 27.05 32.32
CA THR A 268 2.31 27.85 32.62
C THR A 268 1.74 28.59 31.41
N ARG A 269 2.50 28.72 30.32
CA ARG A 269 2.21 29.59 29.16
C ARG A 269 2.10 31.08 29.50
N CYS A 270 2.56 31.49 30.68
CA CYS A 270 2.63 32.90 31.05
C CYS A 270 3.73 33.61 30.28
N VAL A 271 3.45 34.85 29.86
CA VAL A 271 4.47 35.76 29.33
C VAL A 271 5.24 36.34 30.50
N MET A 272 6.53 36.03 30.58
CA MET A 272 7.41 36.49 31.66
C MET A 272 7.99 37.87 31.39
N GLY A 273 8.09 38.25 30.13
CA GLY A 273 8.58 39.56 29.72
C GLY A 273 8.50 39.75 28.21
N MET A 274 8.52 41.02 27.81
CA MET A 274 8.60 41.41 26.41
C MET A 274 9.62 42.52 26.23
N TRP A 275 10.28 42.51 25.08
CA TRP A 275 11.20 43.56 24.63
C TRP A 275 10.86 43.96 23.21
N ARG A 276 11.03 45.24 22.88
CA ARG A 276 10.85 45.77 21.53
C ARG A 276 12.14 46.42 21.08
N SER A 277 12.74 45.92 20.00
CA SER A 277 13.87 46.61 19.36
C SER A 277 13.37 47.56 18.27
N ARG A 278 14.24 48.50 17.88
CA ARG A 278 13.92 49.58 16.94
C ARG A 278 13.50 48.99 15.58
N ALA A 279 12.45 49.56 14.99
CA ALA A 279 12.10 49.30 13.60
C ALA A 279 13.24 49.82 12.70
N ALA A 280 13.64 49.00 11.73
CA ALA A 280 14.62 49.33 10.70
C ALA A 280 13.92 49.72 9.40
#